data_AF-A0AAV1UT10-F1
#
_entry.id   AF-A0AAV1UT10-F1
#
_cell.length_a   1.000
_cell.length_b   1.000
_cell.length_c   1.000
_cell.angle_alpha   90.00
_cell.angle_beta   90.00
_cell.angle_gamma   90.00
#
_symmetry.space_group_name_H-M   'P 1'
#
loop_
_entity.id
_entity.type
_entity.pdbx_description
1 polymer ?
#
loop_
_entity_poly.entity_id
_entity_poly.type
_entity_poly.pdbx_seq_one_letter_code
_entity_poly.pdbx_strand_id
1 'polypeptide(L)'
;MKYAPAKFRVYLLGDRTFITCTDHASLRTAVNSPHLSQRMTRWLSFFAEYNFSVECKPGRLNVVADALSRRPDFQPTAQPNSRDDPTGATLTVSVPSSNLLDEVRKAYKEDESLLRLMDYVSNPCNQELKSLSPQYRSSTERYSVRDGLLYYTADNGGTPPVVVPAHNDLRLRIMYECHDAPTSGHRGREKTYLMVSRDFYWPRQYELVRKCIPTCEVC
;
A
#
# COMPACT_ATOMS: atom_id res chain seq x y z
N MET A 1 0.83 19.39 3.14
CA MET A 1 0.22 20.74 3.18
C MET A 1 -1.32 20.75 3.14
N LYS A 2 -2.02 19.87 2.39
CA LYS A 2 -3.50 19.89 2.29
C LYS A 2 -4.25 19.71 3.62
N TYR A 3 -3.71 18.91 4.54
CA TYR A 3 -4.38 18.52 5.78
C TYR A 3 -4.74 19.69 6.70
N ALA A 4 -3.82 20.63 6.93
CA ALA A 4 -4.06 21.73 7.86
C ALA A 4 -5.18 22.69 7.39
N PRO A 5 -5.17 23.20 6.15
CA PRO A 5 -6.27 24.04 5.66
C PRO A 5 -7.62 23.32 5.63
N ALA A 6 -7.65 22.02 5.30
CA ALA A 6 -8.87 21.24 5.35
C ALA A 6 -9.41 21.10 6.79
N LYS A 7 -8.54 20.81 7.76
CA LYS A 7 -8.93 20.62 9.17
C LYS A 7 -9.44 21.92 9.80
N PHE A 8 -8.79 23.03 9.47
CA PHE A 8 -9.14 24.35 9.99
C PHE A 8 -10.01 25.16 9.03
N ARG A 9 -10.66 24.51 8.05
CA ARG A 9 -11.40 25.18 6.97
C ARG A 9 -12.41 26.20 7.49
N VAL A 10 -13.15 25.84 8.55
CA VAL A 10 -14.16 26.72 9.17
C VAL A 10 -13.56 28.04 9.69
N TYR A 11 -12.29 28.04 10.08
CA TYR A 11 -11.60 29.23 10.60
C TYR A 11 -10.81 30.00 9.53
N LEU A 12 -10.42 29.32 8.46
CA LEU A 12 -9.52 29.84 7.43
C LEU A 12 -10.26 30.30 6.16
N LEU A 13 -11.55 29.97 6.04
CA LEU A 13 -12.38 30.39 4.91
C LEU A 13 -12.87 31.84 5.11
N GLY A 14 -12.71 32.66 4.08
CA GLY A 14 -13.15 34.06 4.06
C GLY A 14 -12.05 35.01 3.60
N ASP A 15 -12.31 36.31 3.72
CA ASP A 15 -11.46 37.35 3.12
C ASP A 15 -10.21 37.67 3.94
N ARG A 16 -10.10 37.15 5.17
CA ARG A 16 -8.96 37.43 6.05
C ARG A 16 -7.72 36.69 5.57
N THR A 17 -6.70 37.43 5.17
CA THR A 17 -5.40 36.86 4.84
C THR A 17 -4.72 36.29 6.07
N PHE A 18 -4.26 35.04 5.99
CA PHE A 18 -3.45 34.41 7.04
C PHE A 18 -2.08 33.96 6.50
N ILE A 19 -1.12 33.79 7.40
CA ILE A 19 0.25 33.40 7.04
C ILE A 19 0.44 31.92 7.32
N THR A 20 0.78 31.16 6.28
CA THR A 20 1.19 29.77 6.40
C THR A 20 2.72 29.70 6.53
N CYS A 21 3.18 29.30 7.72
CA CYS A 21 4.60 29.07 7.96
C CYS A 21 4.98 27.63 7.60
N THR A 22 6.00 27.44 6.77
CA THR A 22 6.54 26.11 6.43
C THR A 22 8.06 26.16 6.38
N ASP A 23 8.72 25.04 6.63
CA ASP A 23 10.15 24.85 6.43
C ASP A 23 10.52 24.47 4.99
N HIS A 24 9.53 24.41 4.08
CA HIS A 24 9.71 23.95 2.71
C HIS A 24 9.75 25.12 1.71
N ALA A 25 10.96 25.59 1.39
CA ALA A 25 11.20 26.81 0.61
C ALA A 25 10.53 26.84 -0.78
N SER A 26 10.38 25.70 -1.47
CA SER A 26 9.77 25.69 -2.81
C SER A 26 8.28 25.97 -2.83
N LEU A 27 7.60 25.93 -1.67
CA LEU A 27 6.20 26.31 -1.57
C LEU A 27 5.99 27.83 -1.65
N ARG A 28 7.04 28.61 -1.38
CA ARG A 28 7.03 30.07 -1.57
C ARG A 28 6.87 30.45 -3.04
N THR A 29 7.49 29.69 -3.93
CA THR A 29 7.49 29.95 -5.38
C THR A 29 6.39 29.19 -6.12
N ALA A 30 5.90 28.08 -5.56
CA ALA A 30 4.86 27.24 -6.17
C ALA A 30 3.54 27.98 -6.43
N VAL A 31 3.16 28.91 -5.55
CA VAL A 31 1.90 29.69 -5.70
C VAL A 31 1.97 30.70 -6.85
N ASN A 32 3.17 31.20 -7.17
CA ASN A 32 3.39 32.28 -8.15
C ASN A 32 4.03 31.81 -9.45
N SER A 33 4.17 30.49 -9.67
CA SER A 33 4.87 29.96 -10.84
C SER A 33 3.96 29.95 -12.07
N PRO A 34 4.40 30.47 -13.23
CA PRO A 34 3.59 30.52 -14.45
C PRO A 34 3.42 29.16 -15.14
N HIS A 35 4.32 28.20 -14.88
CA HIS A 35 4.29 26.86 -15.49
C HIS A 35 4.07 25.79 -14.42
N LEU A 36 2.81 25.42 -14.24
CA LEU A 36 2.38 24.46 -13.22
C LEU A 36 2.19 23.07 -13.84
N SER A 37 2.77 22.05 -13.20
CA SER A 37 2.44 20.67 -13.54
C SER A 37 0.97 20.39 -13.23
N GLN A 38 0.33 19.44 -13.94
CA GLN A 38 -1.08 19.08 -13.71
C GLN A 38 -1.37 18.69 -12.25
N ARG A 39 -0.38 18.05 -11.58
CA ARG A 39 -0.44 17.78 -10.14
C ARG A 39 -0.47 19.07 -9.33
N MET A 40 0.40 20.04 -9.64
CA MET A 40 0.43 21.33 -8.94
C MET A 40 -0.88 22.11 -9.16
N THR A 41 -1.46 22.08 -10.36
CA THR A 41 -2.76 22.72 -10.67
C THR A 41 -3.89 22.17 -9.80
N ARG A 42 -3.97 20.83 -9.62
CA ARG A 42 -4.97 20.22 -8.72
C ARG A 42 -4.80 20.69 -7.27
N TRP A 43 -3.55 20.84 -6.82
CA TRP A 43 -3.26 21.33 -5.48
C TRP A 43 -3.58 22.81 -5.31
N LEU A 44 -3.22 23.65 -6.29
CA LEU A 44 -3.50 25.08 -6.27
C LEU A 44 -4.99 25.38 -6.38
N SER A 45 -5.75 24.57 -7.12
CA SER A 45 -7.22 24.67 -7.19
C SER A 45 -7.85 24.52 -5.80
N PHE A 46 -7.34 23.60 -4.97
CA PHE A 46 -7.78 23.46 -3.59
C PHE A 46 -7.38 24.66 -2.72
N PHE A 47 -6.17 25.19 -2.94
CA PHE A 47 -5.66 26.32 -2.17
C PHE A 47 -6.29 27.65 -2.55
N ALA A 48 -6.86 27.77 -3.75
CA ALA A 48 -7.55 28.97 -4.23
C ALA A 48 -8.77 29.34 -3.39
N GLU A 49 -9.34 28.40 -2.63
CA GLU A 49 -10.41 28.68 -1.66
C GLU A 49 -9.94 29.50 -0.45
N TYR A 50 -8.62 29.61 -0.21
CA TYR A 50 -8.07 30.23 0.98
C TYR A 50 -7.26 31.48 0.62
N ASN A 51 -7.46 32.56 1.37
CA ASN A 51 -6.65 33.76 1.25
C ASN A 51 -5.43 33.67 2.17
N PHE A 52 -4.27 33.25 1.65
CA PHE A 52 -3.05 33.09 2.46
C PHE A 52 -1.76 33.48 1.76
N SER A 53 -0.74 33.78 2.55
CA SER A 53 0.65 33.94 2.11
C SER A 53 1.52 32.83 2.70
N VAL A 54 2.61 32.48 2.01
CA VAL A 54 3.56 31.43 2.45
C VAL A 54 4.85 32.08 2.92
N GLU A 55 5.21 31.83 4.18
CA GLU A 55 6.49 32.23 4.75
C GLU A 55 7.36 31.01 5.07
N CYS A 56 8.62 31.07 4.63
CA CYS A 56 9.59 30.02 4.94
C CYS A 56 10.23 30.29 6.31
N LYS A 57 10.03 29.41 7.28
CA LYS A 57 10.73 29.45 8.57
C LYS A 57 11.79 28.36 8.61
N PRO A 58 13.06 28.66 8.98
CA PRO A 58 14.07 27.64 9.17
C PRO A 58 13.58 26.55 10.12
N GLY A 59 13.82 25.27 9.80
CA GLY A 59 13.32 24.13 10.59
C GLY A 59 13.69 24.22 12.09
N ARG A 60 14.86 24.78 12.41
CA ARG A 60 15.32 25.05 13.79
C ARG A 60 14.36 25.94 14.60
N LEU A 61 13.65 26.86 13.94
CA LEU A 61 12.66 27.75 14.57
C LEU A 61 11.25 27.17 14.52
N ASN A 62 11.03 26.08 13.79
CA ASN A 62 9.73 25.43 13.62
C ASN A 62 9.52 24.28 14.62
N VAL A 63 10.08 24.40 15.83
CA VAL A 63 10.16 23.32 16.83
C VAL A 63 8.79 22.78 17.22
N VAL A 64 7.79 23.65 17.39
CA VAL A 64 6.44 23.23 17.78
C VAL A 64 5.77 22.41 16.68
N ALA A 65 5.83 22.87 15.43
CA ALA A 65 5.25 22.13 14.31
C ALA A 65 6.02 20.82 14.04
N ASP A 66 7.35 20.84 14.15
CA ASP A 66 8.20 19.66 14.03
C ASP A 66 7.86 18.62 15.10
N ALA A 67 7.79 19.03 16.38
CA ALA A 67 7.42 18.16 17.49
C ALA A 67 6.02 17.56 17.31
N LEU A 68 5.02 18.37 16.91
CA LEU A 68 3.67 17.89 16.64
C LEU A 68 3.62 16.92 15.46
N SER A 69 4.42 17.17 14.41
CA SER A 69 4.50 16.30 13.22
C SER A 69 5.20 14.96 13.49
N ARG A 70 6.08 14.92 14.50
CA ARG A 70 6.85 13.73 14.90
C ARG A 70 6.27 12.97 16.08
N ARG A 71 5.09 13.37 16.61
CA ARG A 71 4.46 12.63 17.71
C ARG A 71 4.25 11.16 17.29
N PRO A 72 4.60 10.20 18.15
CA PRO A 72 4.47 8.77 17.84
C PRO A 72 3.03 8.37 17.55
N ASP A 73 2.05 9.09 18.12
CA ASP A 73 0.61 8.90 17.85
C ASP A 73 0.20 9.26 16.40
N PHE A 74 0.98 10.11 15.72
CA PHE A 74 0.81 10.48 14.31
C PHE A 74 1.80 9.75 13.38
N GLN A 75 2.85 9.14 13.93
CA GLN A 75 3.67 8.19 13.18
C GLN A 75 2.89 6.88 13.09
N PRO A 76 2.80 6.23 11.92
CA PRO A 76 2.23 4.90 11.83
C PRO A 76 3.10 3.96 12.67
N THR A 77 2.66 3.66 13.89
CA THR A 77 3.40 2.85 14.84
C THR A 77 3.45 1.42 14.30
N ALA A 78 4.63 0.97 13.92
CA ALA A 78 4.89 -0.45 13.75
C ALA A 78 5.22 -1.02 15.12
N GLN A 79 4.23 -1.31 15.99
CA GLN A 79 4.47 -2.00 17.27
C GLN A 79 3.28 -2.85 17.77
N PRO A 80 3.54 -3.84 18.65
CA PRO A 80 2.84 -5.12 18.70
C PRO A 80 1.63 -5.14 19.63
N ASN A 81 0.63 -5.90 19.21
CA ASN A 81 -0.32 -6.71 19.99
C ASN A 81 -0.45 -6.37 21.50
N SER A 82 -1.27 -5.39 21.84
CA SER A 82 -2.04 -5.44 23.09
C SER A 82 -3.44 -4.90 22.85
N ARG A 83 -4.41 -5.71 23.27
CA ARG A 83 -5.84 -5.51 23.15
C ARG A 83 -6.28 -4.48 24.19
N ASP A 84 -7.28 -3.66 23.82
CA ASP A 84 -8.21 -2.88 24.67
C ASP A 84 -8.21 -1.35 24.40
N ASP A 85 -8.83 -0.92 23.28
CA ASP A 85 -9.52 0.38 23.16
C ASP A 85 -10.55 0.33 22.00
N PRO A 86 -11.86 0.66 22.18
CA PRO A 86 -12.88 0.44 21.16
C PRO A 86 -13.15 1.64 20.22
N THR A 87 -12.30 2.68 20.17
CA THR A 87 -12.65 3.89 19.39
C THR A 87 -11.47 4.45 18.59
N GLY A 88 -11.44 4.16 17.27
CA GLY A 88 -10.57 4.87 16.33
C GLY A 88 -9.56 4.03 15.55
N ALA A 89 -9.83 2.75 15.30
CA ALA A 89 -9.00 1.94 14.42
C ALA A 89 -9.25 2.29 12.95
N THR A 90 -8.34 3.03 12.30
CA THR A 90 -8.14 2.83 10.86
C THR A 90 -7.42 1.49 10.70
N LEU A 91 -8.21 0.43 10.70
CA LEU A 91 -7.78 -0.91 10.35
C LEU A 91 -7.41 -0.88 8.85
N THR A 92 -6.14 -0.67 8.53
CA THR A 92 -5.57 -1.48 7.45
C THR A 92 -4.95 -2.71 8.08
N VAL A 93 -5.81 -3.49 8.75
CA VAL A 93 -5.60 -4.92 8.87
C VAL A 93 -5.76 -5.44 7.45
N SER A 94 -4.67 -5.45 6.69
CA SER A 94 -4.58 -6.36 5.55
C SER A 94 -3.96 -7.66 6.05
N VAL A 95 -4.58 -8.20 7.12
CA VAL A 95 -4.74 -9.64 7.16
C VAL A 95 -5.68 -9.90 5.98
N PRO A 96 -5.27 -10.69 4.98
CA PRO A 96 -6.19 -11.17 3.97
C PRO A 96 -7.47 -11.60 4.67
N SER A 97 -8.64 -11.10 4.24
CA SER A 97 -9.88 -11.55 4.86
C SER A 97 -9.90 -13.09 4.84
N SER A 98 -10.35 -13.73 5.92
CA SER A 98 -10.34 -15.20 6.01
C SER A 98 -10.97 -15.84 4.77
N ASN A 99 -12.04 -15.21 4.27
CA ASN A 99 -12.71 -15.56 3.03
C ASN A 99 -11.77 -15.60 1.80
N LEU A 100 -10.90 -14.61 1.63
CA LEU A 100 -9.97 -14.54 0.50
C LEU A 100 -8.89 -15.63 0.58
N LEU A 101 -8.40 -15.97 1.77
CA LEU A 101 -7.47 -17.09 1.95
C LEU A 101 -8.14 -18.45 1.71
N ASP A 102 -9.41 -18.57 2.09
CA ASP A 102 -10.20 -19.77 1.82
C ASP A 102 -10.43 -19.96 0.31
N GLU A 103 -10.64 -18.87 -0.42
CA GLU A 103 -10.70 -18.88 -1.90
C GLU A 103 -9.35 -19.30 -2.51
N VAL A 104 -8.22 -18.78 -2.01
CA VAL A 104 -6.88 -19.21 -2.45
C VAL A 104 -6.69 -20.71 -2.20
N ARG A 105 -7.08 -21.20 -1.02
CA ARG A 105 -6.97 -22.63 -0.68
C ARG A 105 -7.84 -23.49 -1.59
N LYS A 106 -9.04 -23.02 -1.95
CA LYS A 106 -9.91 -23.71 -2.92
C LYS A 106 -9.27 -23.73 -4.31
N ALA A 107 -8.72 -22.61 -4.76
CA ALA A 107 -8.10 -22.47 -6.08
C ALA A 107 -6.86 -23.37 -6.25
N TYR A 108 -6.15 -23.73 -5.17
CA TYR A 108 -5.07 -24.73 -5.28
C TYR A 108 -5.55 -26.07 -5.81
N LYS A 109 -6.80 -26.48 -5.55
CA LYS A 109 -7.32 -27.77 -6.03
C LYS A 109 -7.40 -27.85 -7.56
N GLU A 110 -7.42 -26.71 -8.23
CA GLU A 110 -7.51 -26.59 -9.69
C GLU A 110 -6.12 -26.43 -10.34
N ASP A 111 -5.09 -26.09 -9.57
CA ASP A 111 -3.72 -25.88 -10.05
C ASP A 111 -2.82 -27.07 -9.70
N GLU A 112 -2.75 -28.06 -10.60
CA GLU A 112 -1.92 -29.25 -10.43
C GLU A 112 -0.44 -28.92 -10.16
N SER A 113 0.07 -27.83 -10.73
CA SER A 113 1.49 -27.45 -10.58
C SER A 113 1.78 -27.00 -9.14
N LEU A 114 0.87 -26.22 -8.55
CA LEU A 114 0.98 -25.79 -7.16
C LEU A 114 0.71 -26.94 -6.18
N LEU A 115 -0.20 -27.87 -6.50
CA LEU A 115 -0.40 -29.06 -5.67
C LEU A 115 0.87 -29.91 -5.58
N ARG A 116 1.56 -30.14 -6.71
CA ARG A 116 2.84 -30.86 -6.71
C ARG A 116 3.92 -30.13 -5.92
N LEU A 117 3.96 -28.80 -6.03
CA LEU A 117 4.91 -27.99 -5.25
C LEU A 117 4.61 -28.09 -3.75
N MET A 118 3.34 -28.00 -3.36
CA MET A 118 2.92 -28.07 -1.97
C MET A 118 3.22 -29.44 -1.36
N ASP A 119 3.00 -30.53 -2.10
CA ASP A 119 3.34 -31.89 -1.67
C ASP A 119 4.86 -32.07 -1.53
N TYR A 120 5.65 -31.62 -2.51
CA TYR A 120 7.11 -31.68 -2.45
C TYR A 120 7.69 -30.90 -1.26
N VAL A 121 7.21 -29.67 -1.02
CA VAL A 121 7.68 -28.83 0.08
C VAL A 121 7.26 -29.40 1.44
N SER A 122 6.12 -30.10 1.51
CA SER A 122 5.64 -30.74 2.74
C SER A 122 6.38 -32.06 3.02
N ASN A 123 6.74 -32.81 1.98
CA ASN A 123 7.42 -34.11 2.06
C ASN A 123 8.64 -34.17 1.12
N PRO A 124 9.78 -33.55 1.48
CA PRO A 124 10.98 -33.51 0.63
C PRO A 124 11.60 -34.89 0.36
N CYS A 125 11.25 -35.89 1.17
CA CYS A 125 11.84 -37.24 1.15
C CYS A 125 11.25 -38.15 0.06
N ASN A 126 10.12 -37.81 -0.56
CA ASN A 126 9.31 -38.78 -1.32
C ASN A 126 9.12 -38.46 -2.82
N GLN A 127 9.79 -37.45 -3.40
CA GLN A 127 9.45 -37.02 -4.77
C GLN A 127 10.64 -36.57 -5.64
N GLU A 128 10.56 -36.94 -6.92
CA GLU A 128 11.49 -36.45 -7.94
C GLU A 128 11.24 -34.97 -8.24
N LEU A 129 12.26 -34.12 -8.03
CA LEU A 129 12.33 -32.72 -8.50
C LEU A 129 11.94 -32.55 -9.98
N LYS A 130 12.04 -33.62 -10.78
CA LYS A 130 11.62 -33.68 -12.19
C LYS A 130 10.10 -33.57 -12.40
N SER A 131 9.28 -33.74 -11.37
CA SER A 131 7.82 -33.61 -11.47
C SER A 131 7.32 -32.16 -11.41
N LEU A 132 8.15 -31.25 -10.85
CA LEU A 132 7.87 -29.83 -10.73
C LEU A 132 8.10 -29.10 -12.05
N SER A 133 7.42 -27.97 -12.27
CA SER A 133 7.70 -27.10 -13.41
C SER A 133 9.06 -26.41 -13.27
N PRO A 134 9.75 -26.06 -14.38
CA PRO A 134 11.09 -25.46 -14.33
C PRO A 134 11.17 -24.20 -13.46
N GLN A 135 10.10 -23.40 -13.44
CA GLN A 135 9.97 -22.19 -12.64
C GLN A 135 10.07 -22.42 -11.13
N TYR A 136 9.62 -23.58 -10.63
CA TYR A 136 9.63 -23.89 -9.19
C TYR A 136 10.88 -24.65 -8.78
N ARG A 137 11.45 -25.47 -9.67
CA ARG A 137 12.68 -26.26 -9.41
C ARG A 137 13.86 -25.41 -8.96
N SER A 138 14.04 -24.23 -9.54
CA SER A 138 15.17 -23.35 -9.25
C SER A 138 15.03 -22.57 -7.94
N SER A 139 13.89 -22.69 -7.24
CA SER A 139 13.60 -21.87 -6.06
C SER A 139 12.76 -22.61 -5.02
N THR A 140 12.82 -23.95 -4.98
CA THR A 140 12.07 -24.78 -4.03
C THR A 140 12.33 -24.39 -2.57
N GLU A 141 13.58 -24.06 -2.24
CA GLU A 141 14.00 -23.60 -0.90
C GLU A 141 13.33 -22.30 -0.45
N ARG A 142 12.81 -21.50 -1.40
CA ARG A 142 12.09 -20.25 -1.10
C ARG A 142 10.62 -20.48 -0.79
N TYR A 143 10.11 -21.70 -0.94
CA TYR A 143 8.72 -22.02 -0.64
C TYR A 143 8.59 -22.74 0.70
N SER A 144 7.53 -22.40 1.44
CA SER A 144 7.16 -23.12 2.66
C SER A 144 5.65 -23.28 2.74
N VAL A 145 5.17 -24.35 3.39
CA VAL A 145 3.74 -24.63 3.56
C VAL A 145 3.37 -24.46 5.03
N ARG A 146 2.31 -23.70 5.31
CA ARG A 146 1.73 -23.52 6.65
C ARG A 146 0.21 -23.40 6.53
N ASP A 147 -0.54 -24.13 7.36
CA ASP A 147 -2.01 -24.09 7.39
C ASP A 147 -2.70 -24.29 6.03
N GLY A 148 -2.09 -25.15 5.19
CA GLY A 148 -2.56 -25.44 3.83
C GLY A 148 -2.40 -24.27 2.84
N LEU A 149 -1.55 -23.30 3.16
CA LEU A 149 -1.17 -22.19 2.29
C LEU A 149 0.32 -22.27 1.95
N LEU A 150 0.64 -21.92 0.71
CA LEU A 150 2.01 -21.82 0.23
C LEU A 150 2.52 -20.39 0.42
N TYR A 151 3.72 -20.25 0.97
CA TYR A 151 4.37 -18.98 1.26
C TYR A 151 5.67 -18.86 0.46
N TYR A 152 5.98 -17.66 -0.03
CA TYR A 152 7.22 -17.37 -0.73
C TYR A 152 8.14 -16.48 0.12
N THR A 153 9.32 -16.98 0.47
CA THR A 153 10.33 -16.24 1.22
C THR A 153 11.22 -15.46 0.26
N ALA A 154 11.10 -14.13 0.30
CA ALA A 154 12.05 -13.22 -0.35
C ALA A 154 13.20 -12.88 0.61
N ASP A 155 14.33 -12.43 0.08
CA ASP A 155 15.56 -12.10 0.83
C ASP A 155 15.41 -10.85 1.74
N ASN A 156 14.21 -10.30 1.84
CA ASN A 156 13.92 -8.97 2.36
C ASN A 156 13.59 -8.96 3.86
N GLY A 157 13.65 -10.11 4.54
CA GLY A 157 13.43 -10.26 5.99
C GLY A 157 12.00 -10.00 6.48
N GLY A 158 11.03 -9.79 5.58
CA GLY A 158 9.62 -9.57 5.91
C GLY A 158 8.81 -10.84 6.13
N THR A 159 7.54 -10.70 6.51
CA THR A 159 6.58 -11.80 6.48
C THR A 159 6.44 -12.31 5.05
N PRO A 160 6.58 -13.62 4.81
CA PRO A 160 6.50 -14.16 3.46
C PRO A 160 5.06 -14.01 2.93
N PRO A 161 4.86 -13.50 1.70
CA PRO A 161 3.53 -13.43 1.09
C PRO A 161 2.99 -14.81 0.72
N VAL A 162 1.66 -14.91 0.66
CA VAL A 162 0.94 -16.11 0.20
C VAL A 162 1.02 -16.22 -1.32
N VAL A 163 1.34 -17.40 -1.82
CA VAL A 163 1.43 -17.67 -3.26
C VAL A 163 0.03 -17.84 -3.85
N VAL A 164 -0.29 -17.06 -4.88
CA VAL A 164 -1.61 -17.06 -5.52
C VAL A 164 -1.58 -17.84 -6.84
N PRO A 165 -2.51 -18.80 -7.06
CA PRO A 165 -2.63 -19.55 -8.30
C PRO A 165 -2.79 -18.70 -9.55
N ALA A 166 -2.63 -19.31 -10.73
CA ALA A 166 -2.90 -18.67 -12.02
C ALA A 166 -4.40 -18.49 -12.32
N HIS A 167 -5.17 -18.06 -11.32
CA HIS A 167 -6.61 -17.82 -11.39
C HIS A 167 -6.89 -16.31 -11.56
N ASN A 168 -7.31 -15.90 -12.74
CA ASN A 168 -7.44 -14.47 -13.09
C ASN A 168 -8.43 -13.74 -12.18
N ASP A 169 -9.60 -14.30 -11.92
CA ASP A 169 -10.63 -13.63 -11.11
C ASP A 169 -10.16 -13.42 -9.67
N LEU A 170 -9.38 -14.35 -9.14
CA LEU A 170 -8.85 -14.27 -7.78
C LEU A 170 -7.76 -13.19 -7.69
N ARG A 171 -6.87 -13.13 -8.68
CA ARG A 171 -5.86 -12.07 -8.78
C ARG A 171 -6.50 -10.69 -8.96
N LEU A 172 -7.55 -10.59 -9.78
CA LEU A 172 -8.31 -9.35 -9.93
C LEU A 172 -9.05 -8.97 -8.64
N ARG A 173 -9.55 -9.94 -7.89
CA ARG A 173 -10.16 -9.70 -6.58
C ARG A 173 -9.16 -9.15 -5.57
N ILE A 174 -7.96 -9.73 -5.51
CA ILE A 174 -6.84 -9.21 -4.68
C ILE A 174 -6.49 -7.79 -5.11
N MET A 175 -6.40 -7.54 -6.42
CA MET A 175 -6.15 -6.19 -6.94
C MET A 175 -7.22 -5.19 -6.49
N TYR A 176 -8.49 -5.57 -6.56
CA TYR A 176 -9.61 -4.76 -6.10
C TYR A 176 -9.48 -4.42 -4.61
N GLU A 177 -9.19 -5.40 -3.76
CA GLU A 177 -9.01 -5.14 -2.33
C GLU A 177 -7.83 -4.20 -2.03
N CYS A 178 -6.72 -4.36 -2.75
CA CYS A 178 -5.54 -3.53 -2.56
C CYS A 178 -5.63 -2.12 -3.20
N HIS A 179 -6.51 -1.92 -4.18
CA HIS A 179 -6.58 -0.66 -4.95
C HIS A 179 -7.92 0.07 -4.80
N ASP A 180 -9.01 -0.62 -5.13
CA ASP A 180 -10.35 -0.08 -5.32
C ASP A 180 -11.21 -0.09 -4.06
N ALA A 181 -10.85 -0.89 -3.05
CA ALA A 181 -11.57 -0.91 -1.79
C ALA A 181 -11.65 0.52 -1.20
N PRO A 182 -12.79 0.91 -0.59
CA PRO A 182 -12.97 2.27 -0.04
C PRO A 182 -11.87 2.70 0.94
N THR A 183 -11.24 1.74 1.61
CA THR A 183 -10.14 1.93 2.56
C THR A 183 -8.75 2.05 1.91
N SER A 184 -8.60 1.63 0.65
CA SER A 184 -7.31 1.52 -0.05
C SER A 184 -6.87 2.83 -0.71
N GLY A 185 -7.81 3.71 -1.04
CA GLY A 185 -7.53 5.08 -1.46
C GLY A 185 -6.94 5.24 -2.86
N HIS A 186 -7.21 4.29 -3.77
CA HIS A 186 -6.88 4.37 -5.21
C HIS A 186 -5.42 4.77 -5.47
N ARG A 187 -4.49 4.04 -4.84
CA ARG A 187 -3.06 4.38 -4.87
C ARG A 187 -2.48 4.14 -6.26
N GLY A 188 -1.47 4.94 -6.61
CA GLY A 188 -0.71 4.76 -7.85
C GLY A 188 0.09 3.45 -7.88
N ARG A 189 0.57 3.08 -9.07
CA ARG A 189 1.21 1.78 -9.40
C ARG A 189 2.15 1.23 -8.34
N GLU A 190 3.18 1.98 -7.99
CA GLU A 190 4.21 1.54 -7.04
C GLU A 190 3.62 1.21 -5.67
N LYS A 191 2.71 2.03 -5.17
CA LYS A 191 2.11 1.83 -3.84
C LYS A 191 1.18 0.62 -3.82
N THR A 192 0.40 0.43 -4.87
CA THR A 192 -0.47 -0.75 -5.01
C THR A 192 0.37 -2.02 -5.13
N TYR A 193 1.44 -1.99 -5.94
CA TYR A 193 2.36 -3.12 -6.04
C TYR A 193 2.96 -3.48 -4.67
N LEU A 194 3.46 -2.49 -3.92
CA LEU A 194 4.02 -2.73 -2.60
C LEU A 194 2.99 -3.37 -1.66
N MET A 195 1.74 -2.90 -1.70
CA MET A 195 0.65 -3.44 -0.89
C MET A 195 0.34 -4.90 -1.25
N VAL A 196 0.18 -5.20 -2.54
CA VAL A 196 -0.04 -6.56 -3.03
C VAL A 196 1.15 -7.47 -2.65
N SER A 197 2.38 -7.02 -2.93
CA SER A 197 3.60 -7.81 -2.72
C SER A 197 3.93 -8.10 -1.26
N ARG A 198 3.30 -7.37 -0.33
CA ARG A 198 3.46 -7.59 1.11
C ARG A 198 2.75 -8.87 1.56
N ASP A 199 1.54 -9.10 1.05
CA ASP A 199 0.65 -10.16 1.54
C ASP A 199 0.48 -11.29 0.52
N PHE A 200 0.67 -11.02 -0.77
CA PHE A 200 0.47 -11.95 -1.87
C PHE A 200 1.64 -11.96 -2.87
N TYR A 201 1.83 -13.12 -3.51
CA TYR A 201 2.87 -13.32 -4.51
C TYR A 201 2.36 -14.15 -5.68
N TRP A 202 2.67 -13.69 -6.90
CA TRP A 202 2.68 -14.54 -8.08
C TRP A 202 3.70 -14.05 -9.11
N PRO A 203 4.15 -14.91 -10.04
CA PRO A 203 5.05 -14.50 -11.10
C PRO A 203 4.46 -13.35 -11.92
N ARG A 204 5.29 -12.33 -12.19
CA ARG A 204 4.92 -11.14 -12.98
C ARG A 204 3.74 -10.33 -12.40
N GLN A 205 3.55 -10.31 -11.09
CA GLN A 205 2.45 -9.55 -10.47
C GLN A 205 2.42 -8.05 -10.82
N TYR A 206 3.59 -7.44 -11.05
CA TYR A 206 3.67 -6.04 -11.49
C TYR A 206 3.01 -5.81 -12.87
N GLU A 207 2.99 -6.80 -13.75
CA GLU A 207 2.30 -6.67 -15.06
C GLU A 207 0.81 -6.48 -14.89
N LEU A 208 0.19 -7.17 -13.92
CA LEU A 208 -1.24 -7.00 -13.63
C LEU A 208 -1.52 -5.61 -13.05
N VAL A 209 -0.70 -5.17 -12.09
CA VAL A 209 -0.77 -3.82 -11.51
C VAL A 209 -0.65 -2.74 -12.60
N ARG A 210 0.30 -2.90 -13.52
CA ARG A 210 0.52 -1.97 -14.64
C ARG A 210 -0.67 -1.91 -15.60
N LYS A 211 -1.41 -3.01 -15.78
CA LYS A 211 -2.58 -3.09 -16.65
C LYS A 211 -3.85 -2.52 -15.99
N CYS A 212 -4.09 -2.82 -14.71
CA CYS A 212 -5.34 -2.48 -14.03
C CYS A 212 -5.42 -1.02 -13.56
N ILE A 213 -4.31 -0.43 -13.11
CA ILE A 213 -4.36 0.93 -12.53
C ILE A 213 -4.69 2.02 -13.57
N PRO A 214 -4.15 1.98 -14.81
CA PRO A 214 -4.51 2.97 -15.83
C PRO A 214 -5.97 2.89 -16.28
N THR A 215 -6.63 1.76 -16.06
CA THR A 215 -8.06 1.56 -16.40
C THR A 215 -8.99 1.92 -15.25
N CYS A 216 -8.46 2.37 -14.11
CA CYS A 216 -9.26 2.82 -12.98
C CYS A 216 -9.85 4.21 -13.26
N GLU A 217 -11.17 4.32 -13.28
CA GLU A 217 -11.89 5.57 -13.56
C GLU A 217 -11.76 6.61 -12.43
N VAL A 218 -11.39 6.17 -11.22
CA VAL A 218 -11.28 7.03 -10.03
C VAL A 218 -9.91 7.72 -9.90
N CYS A 219 -8.85 7.17 -10.50
CA CYS A 219 -7.46 7.64 -10.39
C CYS A 219 -7.13 8.86 -11.28
#